data_AF-A0A2E7ZET9-F1
#
_entry.id   AF-A0A2E7ZET9-F1
#
_cell.length_a   1.000
_cell.length_b   1.000
_cell.length_c   1.000
_cell.angle_alpha   90.00
_cell.angle_beta   90.00
_cell.angle_gamma   90.00
#
_symmetry.space_group_name_H-M   'P 1'
#
loop_
_entity.id
_entity.type
_entity.pdbx_description
1 polymer ?
#
loop_
_entity_poly.entity_id
_entity_poly.type
_entity_poly.pdbx_seq_one_letter_code
_entity_poly.pdbx_strand_id
1 'polypeptide(L)'
;MIDNTNYIKNAQKAANDGMETFLNWGKAAIDNTFSMYEQGIAAQESNIAEARKQFQELESNLTQKWNNQKEQFKSMTMELSEAYWPESKQLMEKAEKLYQDNINEMVNKNREMLEKNIDSSVENTLEIEKKWVSKLRENYASGSENLRKQFDELVSQAAESTTAKK
;
A
#
# COMPACT_ATOMS: atom_id res chain seq x y z
N MET A 1 -55.74 -33.74 -19.32
CA MET A 1 -54.78 -32.80 -18.69
C MET A 1 -53.38 -33.34 -18.93
N ILE A 2 -52.47 -32.58 -19.54
CA ILE A 2 -51.07 -33.00 -19.67
C ILE A 2 -50.39 -32.75 -18.33
N ASP A 3 -49.70 -33.77 -17.79
CA ASP A 3 -48.95 -33.65 -16.56
C ASP A 3 -47.63 -32.88 -16.79
N ASN A 4 -47.69 -31.56 -16.61
CA ASN A 4 -46.53 -30.67 -16.76
C ASN A 4 -45.61 -30.63 -15.53
N THR A 5 -45.83 -31.49 -14.53
CA THR A 5 -45.09 -31.44 -13.25
C THR A 5 -43.59 -31.68 -13.43
N ASN A 6 -43.21 -32.61 -14.31
CA ASN A 6 -41.80 -32.88 -14.63
C ASN A 6 -41.15 -31.73 -15.40
N TYR A 7 -41.90 -31.06 -16.28
CA TYR A 7 -41.40 -29.90 -17.03
C TYR A 7 -41.08 -28.72 -16.09
N ILE A 8 -41.98 -28.42 -15.15
CA ILE A 8 -41.79 -27.35 -14.15
C ILE A 8 -40.58 -27.64 -13.25
N LYS A 9 -40.46 -28.87 -12.74
CA LYS A 9 -39.30 -29.28 -11.92
C LYS A 9 -37.98 -29.15 -12.68
N ASN A 10 -37.94 -29.57 -13.94
CA ASN A 10 -36.74 -29.45 -14.76
C ASN A 10 -36.39 -27.99 -15.06
N ALA A 11 -37.39 -27.13 -15.30
CA ALA A 11 -37.18 -25.70 -15.51
C ALA A 11 -36.65 -25.00 -14.24
N GLN A 12 -37.21 -25.31 -13.06
CA GLN A 12 -36.72 -24.80 -11.78
C GLN A 12 -35.29 -25.26 -11.48
N LYS A 13 -34.98 -26.52 -11.78
CA LYS A 13 -33.62 -27.04 -11.64
C LYS A 13 -32.65 -26.30 -12.55
N ALA A 14 -32.97 -26.16 -13.84
CA ALA A 14 -32.13 -25.46 -14.81
C ALA A 14 -31.90 -23.99 -14.41
N ALA A 15 -32.92 -23.31 -13.88
CA ALA A 15 -32.79 -21.95 -13.38
C ALA A 15 -31.85 -21.87 -12.17
N ASN A 16 -31.97 -22.79 -11.22
CA ASN A 16 -31.08 -22.88 -10.05
C ASN A 16 -29.62 -23.17 -10.44
N ASP A 17 -29.41 -24.17 -11.29
CA ASP A 17 -28.09 -24.55 -11.79
C ASP A 17 -27.44 -23.37 -12.56
N GLY A 18 -28.24 -22.64 -13.34
CA GLY A 18 -27.81 -21.44 -14.05
C GLY A 18 -27.42 -20.28 -13.11
N MET A 19 -28.22 -20.02 -12.08
CA MET A 19 -27.90 -18.99 -11.07
C MET A 19 -26.65 -19.35 -10.27
N GLU A 20 -26.51 -20.61 -9.86
CA GLU A 20 -25.31 -21.09 -9.17
C GLU A 20 -24.06 -20.93 -10.04
N THR A 21 -24.14 -21.32 -11.32
CA THR A 21 -23.05 -21.14 -12.29
C THR A 21 -22.68 -19.67 -12.45
N PHE A 22 -23.67 -18.78 -12.58
CA PHE A 22 -23.46 -17.34 -12.71
C PHE A 22 -22.76 -16.76 -11.48
N LEU A 23 -23.23 -17.08 -10.27
CA LEU A 23 -22.60 -16.61 -9.03
C LEU A 23 -21.18 -17.14 -8.86
N ASN A 24 -20.94 -18.41 -9.20
CA ASN A 24 -19.61 -19.02 -9.14
C ASN A 24 -18.62 -18.35 -10.11
N TRP A 25 -19.06 -18.04 -11.34
CA TRP A 25 -18.25 -17.29 -12.30
C TRP A 25 -17.96 -15.88 -11.83
N GLY A 26 -18.98 -15.17 -11.31
CA GLY A 26 -18.81 -13.85 -10.74
C GLY A 26 -17.79 -13.84 -9.59
N LYS A 27 -17.92 -14.79 -8.67
CA LYS A 27 -16.99 -14.97 -7.55
C LYS A 27 -15.56 -15.22 -8.04
N ALA A 28 -15.38 -16.15 -8.97
CA ALA A 28 -14.04 -16.47 -9.50
C ALA A 28 -13.39 -15.27 -10.20
N ALA A 29 -14.15 -14.52 -11.01
CA ALA A 29 -13.65 -13.32 -11.69
C ALA A 29 -13.22 -12.24 -10.70
N ILE A 30 -13.97 -12.08 -9.61
CA ILE A 30 -13.68 -11.06 -8.60
C ILE A 30 -12.56 -11.47 -7.67
N ASP A 31 -12.49 -12.74 -7.26
CA ASP A 31 -11.36 -13.26 -6.48
C ASP A 31 -10.06 -13.10 -7.27
N ASN A 32 -10.08 -13.36 -8.58
CA ASN A 32 -8.93 -13.08 -9.45
C ASN A 32 -8.56 -11.59 -9.47
N THR A 33 -9.55 -10.71 -9.62
CA THR A 33 -9.33 -9.25 -9.64
C THR A 33 -8.74 -8.75 -8.32
N PHE A 34 -9.28 -9.18 -7.19
CA PHE A 34 -8.73 -8.82 -5.87
C PHE A 34 -7.34 -9.40 -5.65
N SER A 35 -7.08 -10.64 -6.10
CA SER A 35 -5.75 -11.23 -6.01
C SER A 35 -4.70 -10.40 -6.78
N MET A 36 -5.03 -9.93 -7.99
CA MET A 36 -4.16 -9.03 -8.74
C MET A 36 -3.90 -7.71 -7.99
N TYR A 37 -4.93 -7.15 -7.36
CA TYR A 37 -4.82 -5.91 -6.58
C TYR A 37 -3.93 -6.10 -5.34
N GLU A 38 -4.13 -7.20 -4.60
CA GLU A 38 -3.31 -7.59 -3.44
C GLU A 38 -1.84 -7.81 -3.82
N GLN A 39 -1.58 -8.46 -4.97
CA GLN A 39 -0.23 -8.62 -5.53
C GLN A 39 0.39 -7.26 -5.88
N GLY A 40 -0.38 -6.33 -6.43
CA GLY A 40 0.06 -4.96 -6.71
C GLY A 40 0.47 -4.21 -5.44
N ILE A 41 -0.33 -4.28 -4.37
CA ILE A 41 -0.01 -3.71 -3.06
C ILE A 41 1.27 -4.32 -2.51
N ALA A 42 1.41 -5.64 -2.55
CA ALA A 42 2.61 -6.33 -2.07
C ALA A 42 3.87 -5.93 -2.87
N ALA A 43 3.75 -5.78 -4.19
CA ALA A 43 4.84 -5.30 -5.04
C ALA A 43 5.23 -3.85 -4.69
N GLN A 44 4.26 -2.98 -4.43
CA GLN A 44 4.50 -1.62 -3.98
C GLN A 44 5.24 -1.58 -2.63
N GLU A 45 4.81 -2.38 -1.65
CA GLU A 45 5.49 -2.52 -0.35
C GLU A 45 6.95 -2.96 -0.52
N SER A 46 7.19 -3.98 -1.35
CA SER A 46 8.54 -4.47 -1.65
C SER A 46 9.41 -3.39 -2.29
N ASN A 47 8.90 -2.69 -3.31
CA ASN A 47 9.63 -1.63 -4.00
C ASN A 47 9.98 -0.46 -3.07
N ILE A 48 9.07 -0.08 -2.17
CA ILE A 48 9.30 0.95 -1.17
C ILE A 48 10.43 0.52 -0.21
N ALA A 49 10.39 -0.72 0.27
CA ALA A 49 11.42 -1.25 1.17
C ALA A 49 12.81 -1.28 0.49
N GLU A 50 12.87 -1.69 -0.78
CA GLU A 50 14.11 -1.71 -1.55
C GLU A 50 14.65 -0.30 -1.82
N ALA A 51 13.78 0.64 -2.22
CA ALA A 51 14.16 2.04 -2.39
C ALA A 51 14.71 2.64 -1.10
N ARG A 52 14.06 2.40 0.06
CA ARG A 52 14.55 2.85 1.37
C ARG A 52 15.96 2.33 1.65
N LYS A 53 16.21 1.04 1.39
CA LYS A 53 17.53 0.44 1.58
C LYS A 53 18.58 1.13 0.71
N GLN A 54 18.28 1.36 -0.57
CA GLN A 54 19.19 2.03 -1.50
C GLN A 54 19.48 3.48 -1.07
N PHE A 55 18.47 4.21 -0.60
CA PHE A 55 18.65 5.56 -0.08
C PHE A 55 19.50 5.59 1.19
N GLN A 56 19.29 4.68 2.13
CA GLN A 56 20.10 4.57 3.35
C GLN A 56 21.59 4.27 3.03
N GLU A 57 21.83 3.39 2.05
CA GLU A 57 23.19 3.07 1.61
C GLU A 57 23.85 4.27 0.91
N LEU A 58 23.12 4.95 0.02
CA LEU A 58 23.59 6.17 -0.63
C LEU A 58 23.92 7.25 0.40
N GLU A 59 23.02 7.47 1.35
CA GLU A 59 23.20 8.45 2.42
C GLU A 59 24.44 8.14 3.24
N SER A 60 24.58 6.90 3.73
CA SER A 60 25.76 6.47 4.50
C SER A 60 27.06 6.75 3.74
N ASN A 61 27.10 6.40 2.46
CA ASN A 61 28.25 6.64 1.58
C ASN A 61 28.56 8.13 1.41
N LEU A 62 27.54 8.97 1.22
CA LEU A 62 27.69 10.42 1.08
C LEU A 62 28.16 11.05 2.38
N THR A 63 27.57 10.69 3.53
CA THR A 63 27.99 11.14 4.86
C THR A 63 29.44 10.79 5.14
N GLN A 64 29.85 9.56 4.81
CA GLN A 64 31.25 9.13 4.98
C GLN A 64 32.20 9.96 4.12
N LYS A 65 31.89 10.15 2.82
CA LYS A 65 32.71 10.96 1.91
C LYS A 65 32.81 12.40 2.38
N TRP A 66 31.69 12.99 2.79
CA TRP A 66 31.64 14.35 3.31
C TRP A 66 32.50 14.50 4.56
N ASN A 67 32.35 13.60 5.53
CA ASN A 67 33.15 13.64 6.75
C ASN A 67 34.64 13.48 6.47
N ASN A 68 35.03 12.59 5.56
CA ASN A 68 36.43 12.44 5.16
C ASN A 68 36.98 13.74 4.52
N GLN A 69 36.24 14.38 3.62
CA GLN A 69 36.65 15.64 3.01
C GLN A 69 36.75 16.78 4.03
N LYS A 70 35.78 16.85 4.96
CA LYS A 70 35.77 17.83 6.05
C LYS A 70 37.01 17.67 6.93
N GLU A 71 37.35 16.46 7.35
CA GLU A 71 38.54 16.21 8.18
C GLU A 71 39.84 16.50 7.42
N GLN A 72 39.92 16.15 6.12
CA GLN A 72 41.07 16.51 5.29
C GLN A 72 41.26 18.02 5.18
N PHE A 73 40.18 18.77 4.91
CA PHE A 73 40.22 20.22 4.83
C PHE A 73 40.63 20.83 6.18
N LYS A 74 40.05 20.33 7.27
CA LYS A 74 40.40 20.76 8.64
C LYS A 74 41.88 20.57 8.92
N SER A 75 42.44 19.39 8.64
CA SER A 75 43.85 19.09 8.83
C SER A 75 44.74 20.06 8.05
N MET A 76 44.48 20.21 6.75
CA MET A 76 45.26 21.11 5.88
C MET A 76 45.21 22.56 6.37
N THR A 77 44.04 23.01 6.78
CA THR A 77 43.86 24.40 7.19
C THR A 77 44.48 24.65 8.56
N MET A 78 44.47 23.67 9.48
CA MET A 78 45.22 23.74 10.74
C MET A 78 46.73 23.81 10.50
N GLU A 79 47.28 22.98 9.60
CA GLU A 79 48.71 23.02 9.24
C GLU A 79 49.11 24.39 8.67
N LEU A 80 48.30 24.97 7.79
CA LEU A 80 48.53 26.31 7.24
C LEU A 80 48.46 27.40 8.31
N SER A 81 47.47 27.32 9.21
CA SER A 81 47.36 28.23 10.35
C SER A 81 48.58 28.15 11.26
N GLU A 82 49.07 26.94 11.58
CA GLU A 82 50.25 26.77 12.42
C GLU A 82 51.52 27.31 11.76
N ALA A 83 51.66 27.15 10.44
CA ALA A 83 52.84 27.60 9.71
C ALA A 83 52.87 29.12 9.44
N TYR A 84 51.72 29.74 9.17
CA TYR A 84 51.68 31.09 8.60
C TYR A 84 50.80 32.09 9.35
N TRP A 85 49.82 31.64 10.15
CA TRP A 85 48.92 32.52 10.90
C TRP A 85 48.37 31.84 12.17
N PRO A 86 49.17 31.77 13.25
CA PRO A 86 48.81 31.03 14.46
C PRO A 86 47.52 31.51 15.12
N GLU A 87 47.24 32.82 15.07
CA GLU A 87 46.03 33.43 15.65
C GLU A 87 44.73 32.98 14.94
N SER A 88 44.81 32.50 13.69
CA SER A 88 43.64 32.05 12.92
C SER A 88 43.08 30.71 13.41
N LYS A 89 43.89 29.91 14.11
CA LYS A 89 43.50 28.60 14.65
C LYS A 89 42.27 28.69 15.56
N GLN A 90 42.26 29.65 16.50
CA GLN A 90 41.12 29.86 17.40
C GLN A 90 39.85 30.33 16.67
N LEU A 91 39.99 31.09 15.57
CA LEU A 91 38.85 31.54 14.78
C LEU A 91 38.22 30.37 14.01
N MET A 92 39.04 29.47 13.47
CA MET A 92 38.56 28.26 12.81
C MET A 92 37.87 27.30 13.77
N GLU A 93 38.43 27.07 14.96
CA GLU A 93 37.79 26.23 15.98
C GLU A 93 36.42 26.78 16.39
N LYS A 94 36.31 28.11 16.55
CA LYS A 94 35.01 28.77 16.82
C LYS A 94 34.03 28.65 15.66
N ALA A 95 34.49 28.82 14.42
CA ALA A 95 33.65 28.69 13.24
C ALA A 95 33.14 27.24 13.06
N GLU A 96 34.01 26.25 13.27
CA GLU A 96 33.63 24.83 13.23
C GLU A 96 32.58 24.52 14.30
N LYS A 97 32.77 25.01 15.52
CA LYS A 97 31.82 24.81 16.61
C LYS A 97 30.46 25.44 16.29
N LEU A 98 30.44 26.68 15.77
CA LEU A 98 29.20 27.33 15.33
C LEU A 98 28.47 26.53 14.24
N TYR A 99 29.20 25.93 13.31
CA TYR A 99 28.63 25.11 12.24
C TYR A 99 28.08 23.78 12.77
N GLN A 100 28.83 23.10 13.64
CA GLN A 100 28.38 21.87 14.31
C GLN A 100 27.12 22.10 15.14
N ASP A 101 27.13 23.11 16.00
CA ASP A 101 26.06 23.36 16.97
C ASP A 101 24.78 23.83 16.28
N ASN A 102 24.85 24.63 15.21
CA ASN A 102 23.65 25.23 14.61
C ASN A 102 23.21 24.58 13.30
N ILE A 103 24.13 24.37 12.36
CA ILE A 103 23.77 23.90 11.01
C ILE A 103 23.56 22.39 11.03
N ASN A 104 24.47 21.65 11.64
CA ASN A 104 24.43 20.19 11.63
C ASN A 104 23.21 19.66 12.41
N GLU A 105 22.93 20.23 13.59
CA GLU A 105 21.77 19.86 14.39
C GLU A 105 20.44 20.18 13.67
N MET A 106 20.32 21.36 13.06
CA MET A 106 19.12 21.75 12.31
C MET A 106 18.88 20.83 11.10
N VAL A 107 19.92 20.53 10.34
CA VAL A 107 19.84 19.64 9.17
C VAL A 107 19.40 18.24 9.61
N ASN A 108 19.99 17.69 10.68
CA ASN A 108 19.62 16.37 11.19
C ASN A 108 18.15 16.31 11.63
N LYS A 109 17.67 17.31 12.38
CA LYS A 109 16.26 17.37 12.83
C LYS A 109 15.29 17.47 11.65
N ASN A 110 15.59 18.32 10.67
CA ASN A 110 14.74 18.46 9.48
C ASN A 110 14.71 17.16 8.67
N ARG A 111 15.85 16.47 8.55
CA ARG A 111 15.93 15.16 7.91
C ARG A 111 15.05 14.14 8.61
N GLU A 112 15.21 13.95 9.92
CA GLU A 112 14.41 12.99 10.69
C GLU A 112 12.90 13.28 10.59
N MET A 113 12.53 14.57 10.58
CA MET A 113 11.13 14.97 10.43
C MET A 113 10.59 14.61 9.04
N LEU A 114 11.37 14.87 7.97
CA LEU A 114 11.00 14.52 6.60
C LEU A 114 10.87 13.00 6.42
N GLU A 115 11.84 12.22 6.93
CA GLU A 115 11.79 10.75 6.90
C GLU A 115 10.53 10.22 7.58
N LYS A 116 10.24 10.69 8.81
CA LYS A 116 9.03 10.29 9.53
C LYS A 116 7.75 10.66 8.78
N ASN A 117 7.69 11.86 8.21
CA ASN A 117 6.50 12.31 7.47
C ASN A 117 6.25 11.46 6.22
N ILE A 118 7.31 11.14 5.47
CA ILE A 118 7.22 10.26 4.30
C ILE A 118 6.77 8.86 4.74
N ASP A 119 7.38 8.32 5.79
CA ASP A 119 7.07 7.00 6.29
C ASP A 119 5.61 6.88 6.74
N SER A 120 5.14 7.83 7.55
CA SER A 120 3.74 7.87 7.97
C SER A 120 2.79 8.09 6.81
N SER A 121 3.13 8.92 5.82
CA SER A 121 2.28 9.12 4.64
C SER A 121 2.12 7.84 3.84
N VAL A 122 3.22 7.12 3.59
CA VAL A 122 3.23 5.87 2.85
C VAL A 122 2.45 4.78 3.58
N GLU A 123 2.67 4.64 4.89
CA GLU A 123 1.96 3.67 5.74
C GLU A 123 0.45 3.94 5.73
N ASN A 124 0.03 5.19 5.93
CA ASN A 124 -1.38 5.59 5.91
C ASN A 124 -2.03 5.29 4.55
N THR A 125 -1.37 5.59 3.44
CA THR A 125 -1.90 5.31 2.09
C THR A 125 -2.10 3.81 1.89
N LEU A 126 -1.11 2.99 2.24
CA LEU A 126 -1.21 1.53 2.12
C LEU A 126 -2.32 0.95 3.01
N GLU A 127 -2.47 1.46 4.23
CA GLU A 127 -3.53 1.03 5.14
C GLU A 127 -4.92 1.37 4.59
N ILE A 128 -5.09 2.59 4.03
CA ILE A 128 -6.32 3.00 3.37
C ILE A 128 -6.62 2.05 2.20
N GLU A 129 -5.67 1.80 1.29
CA GLU A 129 -5.87 0.90 0.15
C GLU A 129 -6.31 -0.50 0.58
N LYS A 130 -5.66 -1.09 1.60
CA LYS A 130 -6.04 -2.39 2.17
C LYS A 130 -7.47 -2.40 2.73
N LYS A 131 -7.87 -1.33 3.43
CA LYS A 131 -9.24 -1.17 3.96
C LYS A 131 -10.27 -1.08 2.83
N TRP A 132 -9.97 -0.30 1.79
CA TRP A 132 -10.85 -0.15 0.63
C TRP A 132 -11.03 -1.48 -0.11
N VAL A 133 -9.94 -2.21 -0.37
CA VAL A 133 -9.98 -3.54 -1.00
C VAL A 133 -10.83 -4.51 -0.17
N SER A 134 -10.61 -4.56 1.14
CA SER A 134 -11.42 -5.39 2.05
C SER A 134 -12.90 -5.02 2.00
N LYS A 135 -13.22 -3.72 1.99
CA LYS A 135 -14.61 -3.27 1.98
C LYS A 135 -15.32 -3.56 0.66
N LEU A 136 -14.62 -3.42 -0.47
CA LEU A 136 -15.15 -3.78 -1.78
C LEU A 136 -15.47 -5.28 -1.85
N ARG A 137 -14.62 -6.12 -1.26
CA ARG A 137 -14.84 -7.58 -1.19
C ARG A 137 -16.07 -7.94 -0.37
N GLU A 138 -16.23 -7.32 0.81
CA GLU A 138 -17.43 -7.47 1.64
C GLU A 138 -18.71 -7.06 0.89
N ASN A 139 -18.67 -5.93 0.20
CA ASN A 139 -19.81 -5.42 -0.56
C ASN A 139 -20.20 -6.38 -1.68
N TYR A 140 -19.21 -6.96 -2.38
CA TYR A 140 -19.49 -7.95 -3.42
C TYR A 140 -20.12 -9.23 -2.86
N ALA A 141 -19.56 -9.77 -1.77
CA ALA A 141 -20.11 -10.96 -1.11
C ALA A 141 -21.56 -10.72 -0.68
N SER A 142 -21.83 -9.56 -0.07
CA SER A 142 -23.17 -9.16 0.36
C SER A 142 -24.14 -8.97 -0.83
N GLY A 143 -23.67 -8.36 -1.92
CA GLY A 143 -24.45 -8.20 -3.14
C GLY A 143 -24.82 -9.53 -3.80
N SER A 144 -23.86 -10.46 -3.87
CA SER A 144 -24.07 -11.83 -4.35
C SER A 144 -25.10 -12.58 -3.51
N GLU A 145 -25.04 -12.46 -2.19
CA GLU A 145 -26.01 -13.09 -1.28
C GLU A 145 -27.42 -12.50 -1.47
N ASN A 146 -27.53 -11.17 -1.59
CA ASN A 146 -28.81 -10.51 -1.83
C ASN A 146 -29.41 -10.89 -3.20
N LEU A 147 -28.58 -10.97 -4.25
CA LEU A 147 -29.02 -11.44 -5.56
C LEU A 147 -29.56 -12.88 -5.48
N ARG A 148 -28.90 -13.75 -4.70
CA ARG A 148 -29.38 -15.12 -4.50
C ARG A 148 -30.74 -15.14 -3.81
N LYS A 149 -30.94 -14.36 -2.75
CA LYS A 149 -32.21 -14.26 -2.04
C LYS A 149 -33.35 -13.79 -2.96
N GLN A 150 -33.12 -12.72 -3.74
CA GLN A 150 -34.12 -12.21 -4.69
C GLN A 150 -34.46 -13.24 -5.78
N PHE A 151 -33.46 -13.99 -6.25
CA PHE A 151 -33.68 -15.08 -7.20
C PHE A 151 -34.54 -16.19 -6.60
N ASP A 152 -34.24 -16.63 -5.37
CA ASP A 152 -35.00 -17.67 -4.68
C ASP A 152 -36.47 -17.24 -4.44
N GLU A 153 -36.70 -15.98 -4.07
CA GLU A 153 -38.05 -15.39 -3.96
C GLU A 153 -38.82 -15.43 -5.29
N LEU A 154 -38.18 -15.03 -6.39
CA LEU A 154 -38.79 -15.05 -7.73
C LEU A 154 -39.14 -16.47 -8.18
N VAL A 155 -38.25 -17.44 -7.92
CA VAL A 155 -38.50 -18.86 -8.24
C VAL A 155 -39.67 -19.39 -7.42
N SER A 156 -39.80 -19.01 -6.13
CA SER A 156 -40.94 -19.40 -5.29
C SER A 156 -42.26 -18.82 -5.80
N GLN A 157 -42.29 -17.52 -6.11
CA GLN A 157 -43.49 -16.85 -6.66
C GLN A 157 -43.92 -17.46 -8.01
N ALA A 158 -42.95 -17.79 -8.87
CA ALA A 158 -43.21 -18.46 -10.13
C ALA A 158 -43.81 -19.87 -9.91
N ALA A 159 -43.34 -20.60 -8.91
CA ALA A 159 -43.89 -21.91 -8.54
C ALA A 159 -45.37 -21.80 -8.09
N GLU A 160 -45.66 -20.86 -7.19
CA GLU A 160 -46.98 -20.65 -6.59
C GLU A 160 -48.03 -20.18 -7.62
N SER A 161 -47.64 -19.26 -8.51
CA SER A 161 -48.53 -18.77 -9.58
C SER A 161 -48.88 -19.83 -10.62
N THR A 162 -48.01 -20.83 -10.81
CA THR A 162 -48.25 -21.94 -11.73
C THR A 162 -49.16 -23.00 -11.12
N THR A 163 -49.16 -23.16 -9.79
CA THR A 163 -50.11 -24.02 -9.05
C THR A 163 -51.51 -23.41 -8.92
N ALA A 164 -51.64 -22.09 -8.82
CA ALA A 164 -52.93 -21.40 -8.70
C ALA A 164 -53.73 -21.30 -10.02
N LYS A 165 -53.10 -21.60 -11.17
CA LYS A 165 -53.72 -21.62 -12.51
C LYS A 165 -54.16 -23.03 -12.98
N LYS A 166 -54.00 -24.07 -12.14
CA LYS A 166 -54.48 -25.44 -12.40
C LYS A 166 -55.81 -25.66 -11.69
#